data_AF-A0A662VGV1-F1
#
_entry.id   AF-A0A662VGV1-F1
#
_cell.length_a   1.000
_cell.length_b   1.000
_cell.length_c   1.000
_cell.angle_alpha   90.00
_cell.angle_beta   90.00
_cell.angle_gamma   90.00
#
_symmetry.space_group_name_H-M   'P 1'
#
loop_
_entity.id
_entity.type
_entity.pdbx_description
1 polymer ?
#
loop_
_entity_poly.entity_id
_entity_poly.type
_entity_poly.pdbx_seq_one_letter_code
_entity_poly.pdbx_strand_id
1 'polypeptide(L)'
;MQSWEKFSGNIEKSRIYHQRYHRAVSNPIRRKILELIACGKNLDDIKNELGLKSEELEYHLRVLESGFCIRRDGDEVFITKEGEVVERFKED
;
A
#
# COMPACT_ATOMS: atom_id res chain seq x y z
N MET A 1 -12.77 8.70 -9.27
CA MET A 1 -13.69 8.36 -8.18
C MET A 1 -12.84 7.91 -7.01
N GLN A 2 -12.95 8.55 -5.85
CA GLN A 2 -12.13 8.19 -4.69
C GLN A 2 -12.81 7.03 -3.95
N SER A 3 -12.05 6.03 -3.48
CA SER A 3 -12.61 4.77 -2.95
C SER A 3 -13.52 4.99 -1.73
N TRP A 4 -13.32 6.07 -0.97
CA TRP A 4 -14.09 6.41 0.22
C TRP A 4 -15.57 6.76 -0.04
N GLU A 5 -15.93 7.23 -1.25
CA GLU A 5 -17.34 7.53 -1.59
C GLU A 5 -18.23 6.29 -1.50
N LYS A 6 -17.68 5.08 -1.69
CA LYS A 6 -18.42 3.82 -1.57
C LYS A 6 -18.73 3.40 -0.13
N PHE A 7 -18.05 3.97 0.87
CA PHE A 7 -18.12 3.52 2.27
C PHE A 7 -18.76 4.54 3.22
N SER A 8 -19.14 5.72 2.74
CA SER A 8 -19.72 6.81 3.54
C SER A 8 -21.13 6.51 4.09
N GLY A 9 -21.90 5.62 3.44
CA GLY A 9 -23.25 5.25 3.87
C GLY A 9 -23.34 4.25 5.03
N ASN A 10 -22.21 3.75 5.56
CA ASN A 10 -22.18 2.77 6.64
C ASN A 10 -20.93 2.98 7.52
N ILE A 11 -21.15 3.46 8.76
CA ILE A 11 -20.11 3.82 9.74
C ILE A 11 -19.13 2.67 10.01
N GLU A 12 -19.62 1.43 10.11
CA GLU A 12 -18.80 0.24 10.38
C GLU A 12 -17.83 -0.03 9.21
N LYS A 13 -18.35 0.12 8.00
CA LYS A 13 -17.61 -0.05 6.74
C LYS A 13 -16.53 1.01 6.56
N SER A 14 -16.82 2.27 6.91
CA SER A 14 -15.84 3.35 6.95
C SER A 14 -14.75 3.10 8.00
N ARG A 15 -15.12 2.64 9.21
CA ARG A 15 -14.16 2.31 10.28
C ARG A 15 -13.17 1.22 9.86
N ILE A 16 -13.66 0.13 9.26
CA ILE A 16 -12.82 -0.97 8.79
C ILE A 16 -11.85 -0.48 7.70
N TYR A 17 -12.32 0.38 6.79
CA TYR A 17 -11.49 1.00 5.77
C TYR A 17 -10.31 1.78 6.40
N HIS A 18 -10.61 2.71 7.32
CA HIS A 18 -9.59 3.52 7.97
C HIS A 18 -8.59 2.67 8.77
N GLN A 19 -9.05 1.63 9.47
CA GLN A 19 -8.17 0.74 10.22
C GLN A 19 -7.21 -0.03 9.31
N ARG A 20 -7.71 -0.59 8.21
CA ARG A 20 -6.89 -1.35 7.26
C ARG A 20 -5.86 -0.46 6.57
N TYR A 21 -6.31 0.71 6.10
CA TYR A 21 -5.42 1.71 5.50
C TYR A 21 -4.34 2.16 6.49
N HIS A 22 -4.73 2.58 7.70
CA HIS A 22 -3.78 3.02 8.72
C HIS A 22 -2.77 1.91 9.05
N ARG A 23 -3.23 0.66 9.22
CA ARG A 23 -2.33 -0.47 9.45
C ARG A 23 -1.35 -0.68 8.29
N ALA A 24 -1.79 -0.51 7.05
CA ALA A 24 -0.93 -0.64 5.87
C ALA A 24 0.15 0.44 5.84
N VAL A 25 -0.23 1.70 6.01
CA VAL A 25 0.69 2.84 5.85
C VAL A 25 1.51 3.15 7.10
N SER A 26 1.14 2.69 8.29
CA SER A 26 1.89 2.99 9.53
C SER A 26 3.11 2.09 9.77
N ASN A 27 3.68 1.52 8.70
CA ASN A 27 4.91 0.72 8.77
C ASN A 27 5.94 1.24 7.75
N PRO A 28 7.19 1.49 8.17
CA PRO A 28 8.20 2.13 7.32
C PRO A 28 8.61 1.26 6.13
N ILE A 29 8.70 -0.06 6.30
CA ILE A 29 9.01 -0.99 5.20
C ILE A 29 7.91 -0.94 4.14
N ARG A 30 6.64 -0.95 4.56
CA ARG A 30 5.51 -0.84 3.63
C ARG A 30 5.48 0.50 2.89
N ARG A 31 5.78 1.61 3.58
CA ARG A 31 5.94 2.92 2.92
C ARG A 31 7.05 2.89 1.88
N LYS A 32 8.19 2.27 2.21
CA LYS A 32 9.31 2.17 1.27
C LYS A 32 8.98 1.29 0.07
N ILE A 33 8.28 0.18 0.28
CA ILE A 33 7.76 -0.66 -0.81
C ILE A 33 6.86 0.18 -1.75
N LEU A 34 5.91 0.95 -1.20
CA LEU A 34 5.05 1.82 -2.01
C LEU A 34 5.84 2.86 -2.81
N GLU A 35 6.83 3.50 -2.19
CA GLU A 35 7.72 4.45 -2.86
C GLU A 35 8.49 3.80 -4.03
N LEU A 36 9.06 2.62 -3.83
CA LEU A 36 9.81 1.92 -4.87
C LEU A 36 8.92 1.43 -6.02
N ILE A 37 7.69 0.97 -5.72
CA ILE A 37 6.69 0.64 -6.74
C ILE A 37 6.31 1.90 -7.52
N ALA A 38 6.11 3.04 -6.86
CA ALA A 38 5.81 4.32 -7.53
C ALA A 38 6.96 4.78 -8.44
N CYS A 39 8.21 4.47 -8.10
CA CYS A 39 9.38 4.69 -8.93
C CYS A 39 9.53 3.66 -10.08
N GLY A 40 8.62 2.70 -10.22
CA GLY A 40 8.62 1.70 -11.29
C GLY A 40 9.59 0.54 -11.06
N LYS A 41 10.07 0.31 -9.84
CA LYS A 41 10.88 -0.88 -9.54
C LYS A 41 10.02 -2.14 -9.53
N ASN A 42 10.57 -3.23 -10.07
CA ASN A 42 9.93 -4.54 -9.98
C ASN A 42 10.11 -5.14 -8.57
N LEU A 43 9.32 -6.18 -8.27
CA LEU A 43 9.29 -6.79 -6.94
C LEU A 43 10.62 -7.45 -6.53
N ASP A 44 11.38 -7.99 -7.48
CA ASP A 44 12.67 -8.62 -7.19
C ASP A 44 13.72 -7.58 -6.79
N ASP A 45 13.76 -6.44 -7.46
CA ASP A 45 14.63 -5.32 -7.10
C ASP A 45 14.26 -4.77 -5.72
N ILE A 46 12.96 -4.60 -5.44
CA ILE A 46 12.47 -4.16 -4.12
C ILE A 46 12.88 -5.14 -3.02
N LYS A 47 12.70 -6.44 -3.27
CA LYS A 47 13.09 -7.51 -2.34
C LYS A 47 14.57 -7.42 -1.99
N ASN A 48 15.42 -7.30 -3.02
CA ASN A 48 16.87 -7.25 -2.88
C ASN A 48 17.33 -5.97 -2.17
N GLU A 49 16.75 -4.82 -2.54
CA GLU A 49 17.10 -3.52 -1.95
C GLU A 49 16.71 -3.41 -0.47
N LEU A 50 15.58 -4.01 -0.09
CA LEU A 50 15.11 -4.02 1.30
C LEU A 50 15.64 -5.22 2.10
N GLY A 51 16.41 -6.11 1.48
CA GLY A 51 16.96 -7.31 2.12
C GLY A 51 15.88 -8.28 2.64
N LEU A 52 14.72 -8.32 1.98
CA LEU A 52 13.58 -9.12 2.40
C LEU A 52 13.64 -10.53 1.79
N LYS A 53 13.10 -11.51 2.50
CA LYS A 53 12.73 -12.80 1.91
C LYS A 53 11.45 -12.66 1.10
N SER A 54 11.24 -13.58 0.14
CA SER A 54 10.02 -13.60 -0.67
C SER A 54 8.74 -13.68 0.17
N GLU A 55 8.75 -14.47 1.25
CA GLU A 55 7.62 -14.58 2.19
C GLU A 55 7.32 -13.28 2.96
N GLU A 56 8.36 -12.52 3.31
CA GLU A 56 8.22 -11.23 3.99
C GLU A 56 7.65 -10.19 3.04
N LEU A 57 8.20 -10.10 1.82
CA LEU A 57 7.67 -9.20 0.79
C LEU A 57 6.20 -9.52 0.48
N GLU A 58 5.87 -10.80 0.30
CA GLU A 58 4.48 -11.23 0.04
C GLU A 58 3.54 -10.86 1.20
N TYR A 59 3.98 -11.02 2.45
CA TYR A 59 3.22 -10.54 3.62
C TYR A 59 2.97 -9.03 3.55
N HIS A 60 3.99 -8.24 3.25
CA HIS A 60 3.86 -6.79 3.10
C HIS A 60 2.87 -6.41 2.00
N LEU A 61 2.96 -7.06 0.83
CA LEU A 61 2.06 -6.83 -0.30
C LEU A 61 0.61 -7.18 0.06
N ARG A 62 0.35 -8.29 0.74
CA ARG A 62 -1.02 -8.64 1.20
C ARG A 62 -1.60 -7.60 2.13
N VAL A 63 -0.79 -7.06 3.05
CA VAL A 63 -1.23 -6.00 3.95
C VAL A 63 -1.54 -4.73 3.18
N LEU A 64 -0.66 -4.33 2.24
CA LEU A 64 -0.87 -3.17 1.37
C LEU A 64 -2.13 -3.29 0.51
N GLU A 65 -2.36 -4.46 -0.08
CA GLU A 65 -3.55 -4.76 -0.88
C GLU A 65 -4.82 -4.71 -0.02
N SER A 66 -4.81 -5.31 1.16
CA SER A 66 -5.94 -5.25 2.11
C SER A 66 -6.22 -3.84 2.63
N GLY A 67 -5.19 -2.99 2.64
CA GLY A 67 -5.24 -1.57 2.96
C GLY A 67 -5.52 -0.67 1.76
N PHE A 68 -5.89 -1.25 0.61
CA PHE A 68 -6.24 -0.56 -0.63
C PHE A 68 -5.12 0.27 -1.24
N CYS A 69 -3.86 0.07 -0.84
CA CYS A 69 -2.70 0.85 -1.30
C CYS A 69 -2.14 0.34 -2.64
N ILE A 70 -2.36 -0.93 -2.97
CA ILE A 70 -1.96 -1.55 -4.22
C ILE A 70 -3.10 -2.41 -4.77
N ARG A 71 -3.03 -2.71 -6.08
CA ARG A 71 -3.84 -3.72 -6.75
C ARG A 71 -2.94 -4.66 -7.52
N ARG A 72 -3.30 -5.94 -7.58
CA ARG A 72 -2.64 -6.92 -8.47
C ARG A 72 -3.44 -7.12 -9.74
N ASP A 73 -2.75 -7.29 -10.85
CA ASP A 73 -3.30 -7.75 -12.12
C ASP A 73 -2.41 -8.87 -12.66
N GLY A 74 -2.77 -10.12 -12.35
CA GLY A 74 -1.87 -11.26 -12.51
C GLY A 74 -0.62 -11.11 -11.62
N ASP A 75 0.55 -11.13 -12.25
CA ASP A 75 1.86 -10.99 -11.58
C ASP A 75 2.28 -9.52 -11.40
N GLU A 76 1.57 -8.58 -12.01
CA GLU A 76 1.89 -7.16 -11.92
C GLU A 76 1.24 -6.52 -10.70
N VAL A 77 1.97 -5.59 -10.07
CA VAL A 77 1.53 -4.83 -8.91
C VAL A 77 1.48 -3.35 -9.27
N PHE A 78 0.32 -2.73 -9.08
CA PHE A 78 0.10 -1.32 -9.35
C PHE A 78 -0.24 -0.57 -8.06
N ILE A 79 0.32 0.62 -7.92
CA ILE A 79 -0.07 1.54 -6.85
C ILE A 79 -1.46 2.11 -7.13
N THR A 80 -2.26 2.28 -6.08
CA THR A 80 -3.55 2.99 -6.14
C THR A 80 -3.35 4.43 -5.68
N LYS A 81 -4.38 5.27 -5.82
CA LYS A 81 -4.36 6.64 -5.28
C LYS A 81 -4.13 6.68 -3.77
N GLU A 82 -4.65 5.69 -3.05
CA GLU A 82 -4.46 5.54 -1.62
C GLU A 82 -3.00 5.15 -1.29
N GLY A 83 -2.33 4.42 -2.18
CA GLY A 83 -0.93 4.02 -2.04
C GLY A 83 0.09 5.12 -2.34
N GLU A 84 -0.33 6.21 -3.00
CA GLU A 84 0.47 7.41 -3.26
C GLU A 84 0.71 8.23 -1.97
N VAL A 85 1.18 7.57 -0.91
CA VAL A 85 1.48 8.16 0.41
C VAL A 85 2.73 9.06 0.36
N VAL A 86 3.39 9.13 -0.80
CA VAL A 86 4.69 9.79 -1.02
C VAL A 86 4.64 11.31 -0.83
N GLU A 87 3.45 11.93 -0.88
CA GLU A 87 3.33 13.40 -0.87
C GLU A 87 3.03 14.03 0.50
N ARG A 88 2.77 13.28 1.60
CA ARG A 88 2.18 13.89 2.82
C ARG A 88 3.11 14.09 4.03
N PHE A 89 4.44 14.03 3.85
CA PHE A 89 5.41 14.30 4.93
C PHE A 89 6.62 15.15 4.50
N LYS A 90 6.46 16.04 3.51
CA LYS A 90 7.41 17.13 3.22
C LYS A 90 6.82 18.48 3.63
N GLU A 91 6.54 18.66 4.92
CA GLU A 91 6.14 19.91 5.61
C GLU A 91 6.27 19.55 7.12
N ASP A 92 7.08 20.13 7.99
CA ASP A 92 8.02 21.28 8.02
C ASP A 92 9.24 20.89 8.90
#